data_AF-A0A7G2EBU9-F1
#
_entry.id   AF-A0A7G2EBU9-F1
#
_cell.length_a   1.000
_cell.length_b   1.000
_cell.length_c   1.000
_cell.angle_alpha   90.00
_cell.angle_beta   90.00
_cell.angle_gamma   90.00
#
_symmetry.space_group_name_H-M   'P 1'
#
loop_
_entity.id
_entity.type
_entity.pdbx_description
1 polymer ?
#
loop_
_entity_poly.entity_id
_entity_poly.type
_entity_poly.pdbx_seq_one_letter_code
_entity_poly.pdbx_strand_id
1 'polypeptide(L)'
;MAQKLEAKGGKGGNQWDDGADHENVTKIHVRGGLEGIQFIKFEYVKAGQTVVGPIHGVSGKGFTQTFEINHLNGEHVVSVKGCYDNISGVIQALQFETNQRSSEVMGYDDTGTKFTLEISGKKITGFHGSADANLKSLGAYFTPPPPIKQEYQGGTGGSPWDHGIYTGIRKVYVTFSPVSISHIKVDYDKDGKVETRQDGDMLGENRVQGQPNEVLVLTLLTSYYFSFFW
;
A
#
# COMPACT_ATOMS: atom_id res chain seq x y z
N MET A 1 -7.19 7.72 4.48
CA MET A 1 -8.27 6.80 4.89
C MET A 1 -8.22 5.54 4.03
N ALA A 2 -8.43 4.37 4.62
CA ALA A 2 -8.45 3.10 3.87
C ALA A 2 -9.70 3.01 2.97
N GLN A 3 -9.52 2.50 1.76
CA GLN A 3 -10.60 2.24 0.81
C GLN A 3 -11.02 0.77 0.94
N LYS A 4 -12.30 0.54 1.23
CA LYS A 4 -12.89 -0.80 1.25
C LYS A 4 -13.23 -1.24 -0.17
N LEU A 5 -12.80 -2.44 -0.55
CA LEU A 5 -13.29 -3.13 -1.74
C LEU A 5 -14.22 -4.26 -1.29
N GLU A 6 -15.42 -4.30 -1.85
CA GLU A 6 -16.44 -5.29 -1.50
C GLU A 6 -15.97 -6.73 -1.77
N ALA A 7 -16.43 -7.65 -0.92
CA ALA A 7 -16.02 -9.05 -0.98
C ALA A 7 -16.47 -9.72 -2.29
N LYS A 8 -15.61 -10.59 -2.81
CA LYS A 8 -15.85 -11.43 -3.99
C LYS A 8 -15.91 -12.89 -3.56
N GLY A 9 -16.79 -13.66 -4.20
CA GLY A 9 -17.02 -15.05 -3.87
C GLY A 9 -18.51 -15.40 -3.90
N GLY A 10 -18.86 -16.51 -3.24
CA GLY A 10 -20.23 -16.94 -3.08
C GLY A 10 -21.01 -16.17 -2.01
N LYS A 11 -22.31 -16.43 -1.96
CA LYS A 11 -23.22 -15.91 -0.92
C LYS A 11 -23.24 -16.85 0.29
N GLY A 12 -23.61 -16.31 1.45
CA GLY A 12 -23.71 -17.06 2.71
C GLY A 12 -22.46 -16.95 3.58
N GLY A 13 -22.40 -17.79 4.61
CA GLY A 13 -21.40 -17.71 5.68
C GLY A 13 -21.65 -16.55 6.65
N ASN A 14 -21.00 -16.64 7.81
CA ASN A 14 -20.96 -15.56 8.78
C ASN A 14 -19.99 -14.49 8.31
N GLN A 15 -20.41 -13.23 8.38
CA GLN A 15 -19.57 -12.09 8.01
C GLN A 15 -18.47 -11.89 9.06
N TRP A 16 -17.29 -11.49 8.60
CA TRP A 16 -16.14 -11.16 9.44
C TRP A 16 -15.38 -9.97 8.83
N ASP A 17 -14.70 -9.22 9.68
CA ASP A 17 -13.95 -8.03 9.30
C ASP A 17 -12.79 -7.85 10.29
N ASP A 18 -11.55 -7.97 9.81
CA ASP A 18 -10.36 -7.80 10.66
C ASP A 18 -10.03 -6.31 10.89
N GLY A 19 -10.70 -5.40 10.19
CA GLY A 19 -10.48 -3.97 10.29
C GLY A 19 -9.48 -3.43 9.27
N ALA A 20 -9.44 -2.11 9.16
CA ALA A 20 -8.69 -1.37 8.15
C ALA A 20 -7.50 -0.57 8.70
N ASP A 21 -7.29 -0.62 10.02
CA ASP A 21 -6.33 0.22 10.76
C ASP A 21 -4.95 -0.42 10.93
N HIS A 22 -4.71 -1.54 10.25
CA HIS A 22 -3.40 -2.16 10.18
C HIS A 22 -2.45 -1.40 9.24
N GLU A 23 -1.17 -1.52 9.51
CA GLU A 23 -0.10 -0.92 8.71
C GLU A 23 0.31 -1.82 7.54
N ASN A 24 0.42 -3.13 7.77
CA ASN A 24 0.83 -4.14 6.77
C ASN A 24 0.26 -5.53 7.11
N VAL A 25 0.27 -6.42 6.11
CA VAL A 25 0.09 -7.86 6.28
C VAL A 25 1.47 -8.51 6.32
N THR A 26 1.75 -9.37 7.29
CA THR A 26 3.07 -10.00 7.49
C THR A 26 3.07 -11.48 7.17
N LYS A 27 1.94 -12.17 7.38
CA LYS A 27 1.80 -13.59 7.07
C LYS A 27 0.36 -13.92 6.72
N ILE A 28 0.21 -14.78 5.73
CA ILE A 28 -1.09 -15.31 5.30
C ILE A 28 -1.07 -16.80 5.47
N HIS A 29 -2.12 -17.34 6.10
CA HIS A 29 -2.33 -18.76 6.32
C HIS A 29 -3.58 -19.19 5.57
N VAL A 30 -3.43 -20.13 4.64
CA VAL A 30 -4.54 -20.68 3.86
C VAL A 30 -4.59 -22.17 4.04
N ARG A 31 -5.78 -22.69 4.30
CA ARG A 31 -5.99 -24.13 4.42
C ARG A 31 -7.03 -24.61 3.43
N GLY A 32 -6.62 -25.54 2.58
CA GLY A 32 -7.54 -26.33 1.76
C GLY A 32 -8.20 -27.47 2.55
N GLY A 33 -9.40 -27.83 2.13
CA GLY A 33 -10.09 -29.06 2.53
C GLY A 33 -11.01 -29.54 1.40
N LEU A 34 -11.73 -30.64 1.61
CA LEU A 34 -12.40 -31.39 0.54
C LEU A 34 -13.28 -30.56 -0.42
N GLU A 35 -13.88 -29.48 0.05
CA GLU A 35 -14.82 -28.64 -0.73
C GLU A 35 -14.23 -27.29 -1.18
N GLY A 36 -12.94 -27.05 -0.91
CA GLY A 36 -12.25 -25.79 -1.20
C GLY A 36 -11.49 -25.25 0.01
N ILE A 37 -11.29 -23.94 0.09
CA ILE A 37 -10.60 -23.31 1.21
C ILE A 37 -11.48 -23.40 2.47
N GLN A 38 -10.98 -24.06 3.51
CA GLN A 38 -11.65 -24.22 4.80
C GLN A 38 -11.52 -22.99 5.68
N PHE A 39 -10.29 -22.48 5.81
CA PHE A 39 -10.06 -21.25 6.54
C PHE A 39 -8.95 -20.39 5.93
N ILE A 40 -9.05 -19.11 6.24
CA ILE A 40 -7.97 -18.14 6.07
C ILE A 40 -7.69 -17.41 7.39
N LYS A 41 -6.43 -17.06 7.61
CA LYS A 41 -5.98 -16.29 8.77
C LYS A 41 -4.82 -15.40 8.37
N PHE A 42 -4.73 -14.24 9.00
CA PHE A 42 -3.70 -13.25 8.72
C PHE A 42 -2.93 -12.88 9.98
N GLU A 43 -1.69 -12.46 9.77
CA GLU A 43 -0.91 -11.70 10.74
C GLU A 43 -0.67 -10.31 10.15
N TYR A 44 -0.78 -9.29 10.99
CA TYR A 44 -0.70 -7.89 10.61
C TYR A 44 0.36 -7.15 11.42
N VAL A 45 0.75 -5.98 10.95
CA VAL A 45 1.40 -4.96 11.78
C VAL A 45 0.33 -3.97 12.24
N LYS A 46 0.26 -3.73 13.54
CA LYS A 46 -0.61 -2.71 14.16
C LYS A 46 0.16 -1.97 15.24
N ALA A 47 0.25 -0.64 15.12
CA ALA A 47 1.05 0.20 16.00
C ALA A 47 2.51 -0.29 16.12
N GLY A 48 3.11 -0.66 14.98
CA GLY A 48 4.48 -1.18 14.90
C GLY A 48 4.69 -2.59 15.47
N GLN A 49 3.65 -3.28 15.94
CA GLN A 49 3.75 -4.62 16.50
C GLN A 49 3.05 -5.66 15.63
N THR A 50 3.58 -6.88 15.58
CA THR A 50 2.91 -7.99 14.90
C THR A 50 1.74 -8.48 15.75
N VAL A 51 0.54 -8.49 15.16
CA VAL A 51 -0.69 -8.99 15.77
C VAL A 51 -1.25 -10.15 14.95
N VAL A 52 -1.74 -11.16 15.65
CA VAL A 52 -2.26 -12.38 15.02
C VAL A 52 -3.79 -12.28 14.94
N GLY A 53 -4.33 -12.32 13.74
CA GLY A 53 -5.78 -12.28 13.50
C GLY A 53 -6.50 -13.59 13.85
N PRO A 54 -7.83 -13.56 13.94
CA PRO A 54 -8.65 -14.74 14.14
C PRO A 54 -8.62 -15.68 12.93
N ILE A 55 -9.11 -16.90 13.12
CA ILE A 55 -9.34 -17.85 12.03
C ILE A 55 -10.73 -17.58 11.44
N HIS A 56 -10.80 -17.42 10.12
CA HIS A 56 -12.06 -17.26 9.39
C HIS A 56 -12.41 -18.53 8.64
N GLY A 57 -13.38 -19.27 9.17
CA GLY A 57 -13.73 -20.63 8.75
C GLY A 57 -13.50 -21.64 9.87
N VAL A 58 -13.32 -22.92 9.53
CA VAL A 58 -13.10 -23.98 10.54
C VAL A 58 -11.67 -24.49 10.54
N SER A 59 -11.09 -24.59 11.73
CA SER A 59 -9.79 -25.25 11.97
C SER A 59 -9.99 -26.73 12.35
N GLY A 60 -9.17 -27.63 11.80
CA GLY A 60 -9.25 -29.07 12.03
C GLY A 60 -7.94 -29.81 11.77
N LYS A 61 -7.95 -31.09 11.36
CA LYS A 61 -6.74 -31.82 10.90
C LYS A 61 -6.48 -31.60 9.41
N GLY A 62 -5.27 -31.23 9.00
CA GLY A 62 -4.94 -30.95 7.59
C GLY A 62 -3.69 -30.08 7.44
N PHE A 63 -3.29 -29.81 6.19
CA PHE A 63 -2.13 -28.99 5.87
C PHE A 63 -2.53 -27.52 5.66
N THR A 64 -1.77 -26.61 6.26
CA THR A 64 -1.93 -25.17 6.07
C THR A 64 -0.74 -24.65 5.31
N GLN A 65 -0.99 -24.01 4.18
CA GLN A 65 0.04 -23.29 3.43
C GLN A 65 0.19 -21.90 4.01
N THR A 66 1.43 -21.39 3.99
CA THR A 66 1.72 -20.06 4.52
C THR A 66 2.49 -19.24 3.49
N PHE A 67 2.20 -17.94 3.48
CA PHE A 67 2.92 -16.96 2.68
C PHE A 67 3.40 -15.84 3.60
N GLU A 68 4.70 -15.81 3.83
CA GLU A 68 5.35 -14.76 4.64
C GLU A 68 5.69 -13.57 3.76
N ILE A 69 5.54 -12.35 4.29
CA ILE A 69 5.76 -11.09 3.60
C ILE A 69 6.84 -10.31 4.34
N ASN A 70 7.92 -9.96 3.65
CA ASN A 70 9.04 -9.21 4.23
C ASN A 70 8.74 -7.70 4.29
N HIS A 71 7.78 -7.34 5.14
CA HIS A 71 7.34 -5.96 5.34
C HIS A 71 8.45 -5.02 5.80
N LEU A 72 9.52 -5.55 6.44
CA LEU A 72 10.69 -4.78 6.85
C LEU A 72 11.54 -4.30 5.65
N ASN A 73 11.48 -5.02 4.53
CA ASN A 73 12.14 -4.65 3.27
C ASN A 73 11.17 -4.00 2.26
N GLY A 74 10.10 -3.39 2.75
CA GLY A 74 9.10 -2.71 1.93
C GLY A 74 8.22 -3.63 1.08
N GLU A 75 8.28 -4.97 1.29
CA GLU A 75 7.36 -5.90 0.64
C GLU A 75 5.96 -5.75 1.24
N HIS A 76 4.95 -5.61 0.38
CA HIS A 76 3.56 -5.48 0.81
C HIS A 76 2.62 -6.10 -0.23
N VAL A 77 1.50 -6.63 0.24
CA VAL A 77 0.47 -7.22 -0.62
C VAL A 77 -0.21 -6.12 -1.42
N VAL A 78 -0.35 -6.31 -2.73
CA VAL A 78 -0.99 -5.35 -3.65
C VAL A 78 -2.24 -5.92 -4.30
N SER A 79 -2.31 -7.24 -4.45
CA SER A 79 -3.42 -7.90 -5.14
C SER A 79 -3.67 -9.31 -4.58
N VAL A 80 -4.91 -9.76 -4.69
CA VAL A 80 -5.31 -11.16 -4.50
C VAL A 80 -6.09 -11.61 -5.71
N LYS A 81 -5.62 -12.68 -6.35
CA LYS A 81 -6.37 -13.40 -7.37
C LYS A 81 -7.01 -14.61 -6.72
N GLY A 82 -8.23 -14.94 -7.13
CA GLY A 82 -8.89 -16.13 -6.63
C GLY A 82 -9.93 -16.67 -7.58
N CYS A 83 -10.43 -17.85 -7.26
CA CYS A 83 -11.60 -18.44 -7.91
C CYS A 83 -12.53 -19.06 -6.86
N TYR A 84 -13.81 -19.10 -7.18
CA TYR A 84 -14.81 -19.78 -6.36
C TYR A 84 -15.71 -20.64 -7.24
N ASP A 85 -16.23 -21.72 -6.67
CA ASP A 85 -17.22 -22.55 -7.33
C ASP A 85 -18.59 -21.86 -7.31
N ASN A 86 -19.24 -21.76 -8.46
CA ASN A 86 -20.50 -21.02 -8.60
C ASN A 86 -21.70 -21.74 -7.95
N ILE A 87 -21.60 -23.07 -7.78
CA ILE A 87 -22.68 -23.87 -7.23
C ILE A 87 -22.67 -23.80 -5.70
N SER A 88 -21.53 -24.14 -5.09
CA SER A 88 -21.33 -24.15 -3.63
C SER A 88 -21.03 -22.76 -3.04
N GLY A 89 -20.54 -21.84 -3.88
CA GLY A 89 -20.08 -20.51 -3.45
C GLY A 89 -18.76 -20.53 -2.68
N VAL A 90 -18.05 -21.67 -2.61
CA VAL A 90 -16.82 -21.81 -1.84
C VAL A 90 -15.62 -21.34 -2.66
N ILE A 91 -14.74 -20.53 -2.04
CA ILE A 91 -13.46 -20.15 -2.64
C ILE A 91 -12.59 -21.41 -2.77
N GLN A 92 -12.13 -21.67 -3.98
CA GLN A 92 -11.36 -22.87 -4.33
C GLN A 92 -9.86 -22.62 -4.27
N ALA A 93 -9.42 -21.45 -4.75
CA ALA A 93 -8.02 -21.09 -4.75
C ALA A 93 -7.78 -19.60 -4.58
N LEU A 94 -6.61 -19.27 -4.02
CA LEU A 94 -6.12 -17.92 -3.82
C LEU A 94 -4.64 -17.84 -4.23
N GLN A 95 -4.27 -16.74 -4.87
CA GLN A 95 -2.89 -16.36 -5.13
C GLN A 95 -2.69 -14.92 -4.70
N PHE A 96 -1.67 -14.69 -3.88
CA PHE A 96 -1.34 -13.37 -3.36
C PHE A 96 -0.20 -12.77 -4.16
N GLU A 97 -0.32 -11.50 -4.47
CA GLU A 97 0.72 -10.74 -5.18
C GLU A 97 1.18 -9.60 -4.29
N THR A 98 2.50 -9.51 -4.14
CA THR A 98 3.18 -8.39 -3.52
C THR A 98 3.75 -7.47 -4.58
N ASN A 99 4.21 -6.29 -4.18
CA ASN A 99 4.98 -5.39 -5.04
C ASN A 99 6.32 -5.98 -5.52
N GLN A 100 6.71 -7.17 -5.05
CA GLN A 100 7.99 -7.81 -5.37
C GLN A 100 7.84 -9.18 -6.04
N ARG A 101 6.80 -9.97 -5.70
CA ARG A 101 6.62 -11.34 -6.19
C ARG A 101 5.18 -11.83 -6.04
N SER A 102 4.91 -13.00 -6.60
CA SER A 102 3.66 -13.73 -6.39
C SER A 102 3.88 -14.95 -5.49
N SER A 103 2.87 -15.33 -4.72
CA SER A 103 2.82 -16.62 -4.04
C SER A 103 2.56 -17.75 -5.04
N GLU A 104 2.78 -18.99 -4.60
CA GLU A 104 2.13 -20.14 -5.24
C GLU A 104 0.60 -20.01 -5.14
N VAL A 105 -0.12 -20.71 -6.02
CA VAL A 105 -1.57 -20.82 -5.92
C VAL A 105 -1.90 -21.76 -4.77
N MET A 106 -2.62 -21.25 -3.78
CA MET A 106 -3.05 -21.99 -2.59
C MET A 106 -4.49 -22.48 -2.78
N GLY A 107 -4.71 -23.79 -2.75
CA GLY A 107 -6.04 -24.40 -2.91
C GLY A 107 -6.08 -25.43 -4.03
N TYR A 108 -7.20 -25.47 -4.76
CA TYR A 108 -7.51 -26.42 -5.84
C TYR A 108 -7.45 -25.78 -7.23
N ASP A 109 -7.92 -26.49 -8.26
CA ASP A 109 -7.89 -26.04 -9.65
C ASP A 109 -8.66 -24.71 -9.87
N ASP A 110 -8.17 -23.91 -10.81
CA ASP A 110 -8.66 -22.56 -11.13
C ASP A 110 -9.94 -22.53 -12.00
N THR A 111 -10.71 -23.62 -11.99
CA THR A 111 -11.83 -23.88 -12.92
C THR A 111 -13.13 -23.15 -12.55
N GLY A 112 -13.19 -22.55 -11.35
CA GLY A 112 -14.31 -21.74 -10.89
C GLY A 112 -14.36 -20.33 -11.51
N THR A 113 -15.30 -19.50 -11.03
CA THR A 113 -15.35 -18.08 -11.43
C THR A 113 -14.23 -17.29 -10.77
N LYS A 114 -13.42 -16.67 -11.61
CA LYS A 114 -12.25 -15.90 -11.21
C LYS A 114 -12.63 -14.50 -10.72
N PHE A 115 -11.87 -14.00 -9.75
CA PHE A 115 -11.95 -12.63 -9.26
C PHE A 115 -10.56 -12.10 -8.91
N THR A 116 -10.46 -10.78 -8.86
CA THR A 116 -9.27 -10.06 -8.41
C THR A 116 -9.68 -8.98 -7.41
N LEU A 117 -8.93 -8.88 -6.33
CA LEU A 117 -8.98 -7.77 -5.38
C LEU A 117 -7.74 -6.91 -5.59
N GLU A 118 -7.88 -5.78 -6.28
CA GLU A 118 -6.76 -4.88 -6.58
C GLU A 118 -7.29 -3.45 -6.69
N ILE A 119 -6.51 -2.49 -6.19
CA ILE A 119 -6.68 -1.07 -6.47
C ILE A 119 -5.33 -0.50 -6.87
N SER A 120 -5.25 0.01 -8.10
CA SER A 120 -4.00 0.54 -8.67
C SER A 120 -3.34 1.56 -7.73
N GLY A 121 -2.04 1.38 -7.51
CA GLY A 121 -1.22 2.26 -6.66
C GLY A 121 -1.47 2.14 -5.15
N LYS A 122 -2.21 1.11 -4.70
CA LYS A 122 -2.48 0.88 -3.27
C LYS A 122 -2.04 -0.50 -2.82
N LYS A 123 -1.75 -0.61 -1.53
CA LYS A 123 -1.46 -1.87 -0.85
C LYS A 123 -2.66 -2.33 -0.04
N ILE A 124 -2.74 -3.64 0.21
CA ILE A 124 -3.73 -4.24 1.11
C ILE A 124 -3.23 -4.16 2.55
N THR A 125 -4.07 -3.64 3.44
CA THR A 125 -3.79 -3.55 4.88
C THR A 125 -4.72 -4.41 5.72
N GLY A 126 -5.91 -4.74 5.24
CA GLY A 126 -6.88 -5.51 6.01
C GLY A 126 -7.73 -6.38 5.11
N PHE A 127 -8.40 -7.36 5.71
CA PHE A 127 -9.30 -8.27 5.01
C PHE A 127 -10.66 -8.32 5.72
N HIS A 128 -11.69 -8.58 4.93
CA HIS A 128 -13.04 -8.86 5.41
C HIS A 128 -13.67 -9.91 4.48
N GLY A 129 -14.79 -10.50 4.87
CA GLY A 129 -15.46 -11.48 4.02
C GLY A 129 -16.49 -12.29 4.78
N SER A 130 -16.72 -13.51 4.29
CA SER A 130 -17.64 -14.43 4.94
C SER A 130 -17.15 -15.87 4.91
N ALA A 131 -17.42 -16.59 6.00
CA ALA A 131 -17.04 -17.99 6.15
C ALA A 131 -18.02 -18.74 7.08
N ASP A 132 -18.16 -20.04 6.84
CA ASP A 132 -18.83 -20.99 7.73
C ASP A 132 -17.90 -22.20 7.95
N ALA A 133 -18.25 -23.38 7.44
CA ALA A 133 -17.32 -24.50 7.33
C ALA A 133 -16.18 -24.20 6.34
N ASN A 134 -16.45 -23.35 5.36
CA ASN A 134 -15.51 -22.96 4.31
C ASN A 134 -15.53 -21.45 4.08
N LEU A 135 -14.48 -20.94 3.45
CA LEU A 135 -14.39 -19.57 3.03
C LEU A 135 -15.33 -19.33 1.83
N LYS A 136 -16.30 -18.43 2.00
CA LYS A 136 -17.31 -18.12 0.98
C LYS A 136 -16.95 -16.89 0.16
N SER A 137 -16.46 -15.84 0.82
CA SER A 137 -16.08 -14.60 0.16
C SER A 137 -14.87 -13.93 0.82
N LEU A 138 -14.15 -13.14 0.05
CA LEU A 138 -13.00 -12.36 0.49
C LEU A 138 -13.04 -10.96 -0.12
N GLY A 139 -12.86 -9.95 0.71
CA GLY A 139 -12.68 -8.55 0.36
C GLY A 139 -11.47 -7.97 1.09
N ALA A 140 -11.09 -6.75 0.75
CA ALA A 140 -9.85 -6.15 1.24
C ALA A 140 -9.97 -4.65 1.47
N TYR A 141 -9.15 -4.15 2.38
CA TYR A 141 -8.93 -2.73 2.64
C TYR A 141 -7.62 -2.30 2.02
N PHE A 142 -7.66 -1.15 1.35
CA PHE A 142 -6.54 -0.61 0.58
C PHE A 142 -6.10 0.75 1.09
N THR A 143 -4.81 0.95 1.29
CA THR A 143 -4.21 2.26 1.56
C THR A 143 -3.13 2.56 0.54
N PRO A 144 -2.80 3.83 0.29
CA PRO A 144 -1.53 4.15 -0.36
C PRO A 144 -0.38 3.47 0.40
N PRO A 145 0.63 2.92 -0.31
CA PRO A 145 1.85 2.50 0.35
C PRO A 145 2.54 3.71 1.00
N PRO A 146 3.38 3.50 2.02
CA PRO A 146 4.18 4.59 2.56
C PRO A 146 5.03 5.21 1.44
N PRO A 147 5.21 6.54 1.43
CA PRO A 147 6.07 7.18 0.45
C PRO A 147 7.48 6.61 0.56
N ILE A 148 8.01 6.17 -0.58
CA ILE A 148 9.39 5.70 -0.66
C ILE A 148 10.28 6.94 -0.65
N LYS A 149 11.10 7.09 0.38
CA LYS A 149 12.16 8.11 0.38
C LYS A 149 13.21 7.70 -0.63
N GLN A 150 13.40 8.53 -1.64
CA GLN A 150 14.51 8.39 -2.56
C GLN A 150 15.73 9.09 -1.96
N GLU A 151 16.92 8.52 -2.18
CA GLU A 151 18.18 9.19 -1.85
C GLU A 151 18.25 10.54 -2.57
N TYR A 152 18.66 11.58 -1.83
CA TYR A 152 18.85 12.90 -2.42
C TYR A 152 20.05 12.84 -3.37
N GLN A 153 19.91 13.46 -4.55
CA GLN A 153 20.98 13.54 -5.53
C GLN A 153 21.61 14.91 -5.44
N GLY A 154 22.88 14.99 -5.04
CA GLY A 154 23.51 16.28 -4.89
C GLY A 154 24.95 16.32 -4.41
N GLY A 155 25.42 17.52 -4.08
CA GLY A 155 26.70 17.76 -3.42
C GLY A 155 26.69 17.32 -1.96
N THR A 156 27.85 17.37 -1.31
CA THR A 156 28.04 16.89 0.07
C THR A 156 27.85 17.99 1.12
N GLY A 157 27.56 19.22 0.69
CA GLY A 157 27.28 20.36 1.56
C GLY A 157 25.81 20.44 2.02
N GLY A 158 25.55 21.35 2.97
CA GLY A 158 24.20 21.62 3.49
C GLY A 158 23.80 20.79 4.71
N SER A 159 22.71 21.21 5.36
CA SER A 159 22.04 20.41 6.41
C SER A 159 20.89 19.63 5.79
N PRO A 160 20.73 18.33 6.09
CA PRO A 160 19.61 17.56 5.58
C PRO A 160 18.29 18.09 6.16
N TRP A 161 17.26 18.13 5.31
CA TRP A 161 15.91 18.52 5.68
C TRP A 161 14.89 17.55 5.07
N ASP A 162 13.76 17.38 5.75
CA ASP A 162 12.64 16.55 5.31
C ASP A 162 11.34 17.26 5.72
N HIS A 163 10.55 17.69 4.74
CA HIS A 163 9.27 18.34 4.99
C HIS A 163 8.22 17.36 5.58
N GLY A 164 8.43 16.05 5.46
CA GLY A 164 7.52 15.02 5.94
C GLY A 164 6.49 14.57 4.89
N ILE A 165 5.35 14.05 5.35
CA ILE A 165 4.33 13.44 4.50
C ILE A 165 3.10 14.35 4.41
N TYR A 166 2.64 14.57 3.18
CA TYR A 166 1.50 15.42 2.84
C TYR A 166 0.54 14.70 1.89
N THR A 167 -0.73 15.11 1.88
CA THR A 167 -1.77 14.50 1.02
C THR A 167 -1.60 14.89 -0.45
N GLY A 168 -0.87 15.97 -0.73
CA GLY A 168 -0.48 16.37 -2.08
C GLY A 168 0.44 17.57 -2.09
N ILE A 169 0.91 17.94 -3.28
CA ILE A 169 1.64 19.18 -3.54
C ILE A 169 0.73 20.09 -4.35
N ARG A 170 0.52 21.32 -3.90
CA ARG A 170 -0.28 22.32 -4.63
C ARG A 170 0.59 23.17 -5.55
N LYS A 171 1.71 23.69 -5.01
CA LYS A 171 2.64 24.55 -5.74
C LYS A 171 4.07 24.36 -5.25
N VAL A 172 5.02 24.45 -6.19
CA VAL A 172 6.45 24.48 -5.90
C VAL A 172 7.02 25.79 -6.43
N TYR A 173 7.79 26.45 -5.59
CA TYR A 173 8.47 27.70 -5.88
C TYR A 173 9.97 27.48 -5.75
N VAL A 174 10.71 27.95 -6.75
CA VAL A 174 12.18 27.85 -6.75
C VAL A 174 12.76 29.24 -6.97
N THR A 175 13.71 29.60 -6.11
CA THR A 175 14.57 30.77 -6.28
C THR A 175 15.92 30.28 -6.78
N PHE A 176 16.35 30.78 -7.94
CA PHE A 176 17.57 30.33 -8.60
C PHE A 176 18.34 31.49 -9.23
N SER A 177 19.65 31.32 -9.38
CA SER A 177 20.54 32.13 -10.20
C SER A 177 20.94 31.33 -11.47
N PRO A 178 21.67 31.93 -12.43
CA PRO A 178 22.13 31.20 -13.61
C PRO A 178 22.98 29.96 -13.32
N VAL A 179 23.54 29.85 -12.10
CA VAL A 179 24.48 28.78 -11.72
C VAL A 179 23.98 27.89 -10.58
N SER A 180 22.92 28.26 -9.86
CA SER A 180 22.47 27.49 -8.69
C SER A 180 21.00 27.72 -8.32
N ILE A 181 20.42 26.75 -7.62
CA ILE A 181 19.15 26.92 -6.91
C ILE A 181 19.49 27.32 -5.47
N SER A 182 18.99 28.46 -4.99
CA SER A 182 19.31 28.96 -3.65
C SER A 182 18.23 28.62 -2.63
N HIS A 183 16.96 28.53 -3.04
CA HIS A 183 15.84 28.33 -2.13
C HIS A 183 14.67 27.62 -2.80
N ILE A 184 14.02 26.74 -2.04
CA ILE A 184 12.80 26.05 -2.43
C ILE A 184 11.70 26.36 -1.41
N LYS A 185 10.50 26.61 -1.90
CA LYS A 185 9.29 26.71 -1.10
C LYS A 185 8.21 25.83 -1.71
N VAL A 186 7.52 25.07 -0.88
CA VAL A 186 6.46 24.16 -1.32
C VAL A 186 5.20 24.44 -0.51
N ASP A 187 4.09 24.62 -1.22
CA ASP A 187 2.76 24.67 -0.65
C ASP A 187 2.14 23.27 -0.79
N TYR A 188 2.05 22.58 0.34
CA TYR A 188 1.46 21.26 0.43
C TYR A 188 -0.03 21.31 0.68
N ASP A 189 -0.72 20.25 0.25
CA ASP A 189 -2.04 19.92 0.75
C ASP A 189 -1.90 19.04 2.00
N LYS A 190 -2.62 19.41 3.06
CA LYS A 190 -2.82 18.58 4.24
C LYS A 190 -4.29 18.59 4.61
N ASP A 191 -4.98 17.51 4.24
CA ASP A 191 -6.41 17.33 4.47
C ASP A 191 -7.24 18.52 3.93
N GLY A 192 -6.91 18.98 2.72
CA GLY A 192 -7.59 20.10 2.07
C GLY A 192 -7.16 21.50 2.53
N LYS A 193 -6.22 21.61 3.47
CA LYS A 193 -5.62 22.88 3.90
C LYS A 193 -4.24 23.07 3.28
N VAL A 194 -3.84 24.33 3.09
CA VAL A 194 -2.48 24.67 2.64
C VAL A 194 -1.54 24.66 3.83
N GLU A 195 -0.42 23.94 3.70
CA GLU A 195 0.70 24.03 4.63
C GLU A 195 1.99 24.32 3.85
N THR A 196 2.65 25.43 4.18
CA THR A 196 3.86 25.88 3.49
C THR A 196 5.10 25.42 4.24
N ARG A 197 6.10 24.96 3.48
CA ARG A 197 7.48 24.73 3.95
C ARG A 197 8.48 25.33 2.97
N GLN A 198 9.65 25.67 3.48
CA GLN A 198 10.71 26.25 2.67
C GLN A 198 12.07 26.00 3.28
N ASP A 199 13.07 25.84 2.41
CA ASP A 199 14.46 25.58 2.78
C ASP A 199 15.40 26.30 1.80
N GLY A 200 16.61 26.59 2.28
CA GLY A 200 17.62 27.37 1.55
C GLY A 200 17.55 28.87 1.79
N ASP A 201 18.33 29.63 1.01
CA ASP A 201 18.47 31.07 1.12
C ASP A 201 17.63 31.84 0.08
N MET A 202 16.60 32.52 0.56
CA MET A 202 15.72 33.36 -0.26
C MET A 202 16.40 34.68 -0.70
N LEU A 203 17.57 35.01 -0.16
CA LEU A 203 18.23 36.32 -0.34
C LEU A 203 19.22 36.37 -1.53
N GLY A 204 19.44 35.31 -2.31
CA GLY A 204 20.22 35.36 -3.57
C GLY A 204 21.68 35.88 -3.44
N GLU A 205 22.38 36.01 -4.58
CA GLU A 205 23.83 36.35 -4.64
C GLU A 205 24.21 37.71 -4.01
N ASN A 206 23.27 38.64 -3.88
CA ASN A 206 23.51 39.99 -3.33
C ASN A 206 22.78 40.27 -2.00
N ARG A 207 22.25 39.24 -1.33
CA ARG A 207 21.39 39.38 -0.15
C ARG A 207 20.13 40.25 -0.38
N VAL A 208 19.62 40.25 -1.61
CA VAL A 208 18.36 40.89 -2.00
C VAL A 208 17.29 39.81 -2.15
N GLN A 209 16.08 40.04 -1.64
CA GLN A 209 15.00 39.06 -1.73
C GLN A 209 14.76 38.61 -3.19
N GLY A 210 15.09 37.35 -3.48
CA GLY A 210 14.86 36.75 -4.78
C GLY A 210 13.37 36.50 -5.01
N GLN A 211 12.89 36.70 -6.24
CA GLN A 211 11.50 36.38 -6.57
C GLN A 211 11.36 34.86 -6.78
N PRO A 212 10.49 34.17 -6.01
CA PRO A 212 10.22 32.75 -6.24
C PRO A 212 9.45 32.58 -7.54
N ASN A 213 9.98 31.76 -8.45
CA ASN A 213 9.27 31.40 -9.67
C ASN A 213 8.43 30.13 -9.43
N GLU A 214 7.15 30.17 -9.78
CA GLU A 214 6.27 29.00 -9.71
C GLU A 214 6.67 28.01 -10.81
N VAL A 215 7.03 26.79 -10.41
CA VAL A 215 7.32 25.69 -11.33
C VAL A 215 6.10 24.79 -11.37
N LEU A 216 5.48 24.67 -12.54
CA LEU A 216 4.32 23.79 -12.76
C LEU A 216 4.76 22.33 -12.56
N VAL A 217 4.21 21.70 -11.52
CA VAL A 217 4.33 20.26 -11.31
C VAL A 217 3.33 19.58 -12.25
N LEU A 218 3.76 19.27 -13.48
CA LEU A 218 3.06 18.31 -14.32
C LEU A 218 3.01 16.99 -13.53
N THR A 219 1.79 16.53 -13.21
CA THR A 219 1.50 15.22 -12.62
C THR A 219 1.87 14.11 -13.59
N LEU A 220 3.17 13.87 -13.76
CA LEU A 220 3.75 12.62 -14.20
C LEU A 220 5.09 12.53 -13.48
N LEU A 221 5.16 11.70 -12.43
CA LEU A 221 6.42 11.14 -11.94
C LEU A 221 6.96 10.19 -13.02
N THR A 222 7.34 10.75 -14.15
CA THR A 222 8.26 10.15 -15.11
C THR A 222 9.38 11.16 -15.27
N SER A 223 10.37 10.97 -14.39
CA SER A 223 11.78 11.35 -14.61
C SER A 223 12.03 12.72 -15.23
N TYR A 224 12.16 13.74 -14.39
CA TYR A 224 13.16 14.78 -14.62
C TYR A 224 14.06 14.88 -13.38
N TYR A 225 15.35 14.66 -13.61
CA TYR A 225 16.42 14.76 -12.64
C TYR A 225 16.53 16.21 -12.15
N PHE A 226 16.53 16.41 -10.83
CA PHE A 226 17.09 17.61 -10.21
C PHE A 226 18.41 17.21 -9.54
N SER A 227 19.52 17.54 -10.19
CA SER A 227 20.87 17.38 -9.61
C SER A 227 21.12 18.54 -8.64
N PHE A 228 21.09 18.29 -7.33
CA PHE A 228 21.35 19.34 -6.32
C PHE A 228 22.85 19.50 -6.04
N PHE A 229 23.63 20.18 -6.87
CA PHE A 229 25.01 20.50 -6.45
C PHE A 229 24.97 21.46 -5.24
N TRP A 230 25.47 20.98 -4.10
CA TRP A 230 25.80 21.75 -2.90
C TRP A 230 27.32 21.93 -2.83
#